data_AF-A0A1G5H0K2-F1
#
_entry.id   AF-A0A1G5H0K2-F1
#
_cell.length_a   1.000
_cell.length_b   1.000
_cell.length_c   1.000
_cell.angle_alpha   90.00
_cell.angle_beta   90.00
_cell.angle_gamma   90.00
#
_symmetry.space_group_name_H-M   'P 1'
#
loop_
_entity.id
_entity.type
_entity.pdbx_description
1 polymer ?
#
loop_
_entity_poly.entity_id
_entity_poly.type
_entity_poly.pdbx_seq_one_letter_code
_entity_poly.pdbx_strand_id
1 'polypeptide(L)' 'MPGYLIKDTTKEERKQIVEESLGNISANCDGCMARLADMYQDYIDGKKEIREINMEFNARYVHGDMDKEEKRSCPM' A
#
# COMPACT_ATOMS: atom_id res chain seq x y z
N MET A 1 -6.37 11.46 17.76
CA MET A 1 -5.69 10.74 16.67
C MET A 1 -6.56 10.88 15.44
N PRO A 2 -6.04 11.39 14.31
CA PRO A 2 -6.79 11.33 13.06
C PRO A 2 -7.12 9.85 12.78
N GLY A 3 -8.34 9.59 12.33
CA GLY A 3 -8.75 8.25 11.94
C GLY A 3 -7.97 7.78 10.72
N TYR A 4 -8.00 6.48 10.43
CA TYR A 4 -7.50 5.90 9.18
C TYR A 4 -8.64 5.52 8.22
N LEU A 5 -9.88 5.86 8.57
CA LEU A 5 -11.04 5.55 7.74
C LEU A 5 -11.33 6.71 6.81
N ILE A 6 -11.81 6.41 5.61
CA ILE A 6 -12.18 7.43 4.61
C ILE A 6 -13.24 8.38 5.15
N LYS A 7 -14.19 7.86 5.95
CA LYS A 7 -15.25 8.68 6.55
C LYS A 7 -14.74 9.70 7.58
N ASP A 8 -13.56 9.44 8.17
CA ASP A 8 -12.98 10.22 9.26
C ASP A 8 -11.79 11.06 8.77
N THR A 9 -11.49 11.06 7.46
CA THR A 9 -10.32 11.73 6.87
C THR A 9 -10.64 12.42 5.55
N THR A 10 -9.99 13.55 5.32
CA THR A 10 -9.99 14.23 4.02
C THR A 10 -9.05 13.53 3.02
N LYS A 11 -9.12 13.92 1.75
CA LYS A 11 -8.20 13.39 0.72
C LYS A 11 -6.75 13.77 1.03
N GLU A 12 -6.56 14.98 1.53
CA GLU A 12 -5.27 15.57 1.89
C GLU A 12 -4.66 14.84 3.09
N GLU A 13 -5.44 14.58 4.14
CA GLU A 13 -4.99 13.79 5.29
C GLU A 13 -4.60 12.37 4.88
N ARG A 14 -5.38 11.73 4.01
CA ARG A 14 -5.04 10.39 3.49
C ARG A 14 -3.75 10.39 2.69
N LYS A 15 -3.50 11.44 1.90
CA LYS A 15 -2.24 11.61 1.17
C LYS A 15 -1.07 11.74 2.14
N GLN A 16 -1.19 12.54 3.21
CA GLN A 16 -0.14 12.67 4.23
C GLN A 16 0.10 11.35 4.96
N ILE A 17 -0.95 10.63 5.35
CA ILE A 17 -0.85 9.30 5.98
C ILE A 17 -0.07 8.34 5.09
N VAL A 18 -0.35 8.32 3.78
CA VAL A 18 0.34 7.45 2.82
C VAL A 18 1.80 7.88 2.62
N GLU A 19 2.07 9.18 2.50
CA GLU A 19 3.43 9.71 2.38
C GLU A 19 4.29 9.44 3.63
N GLU A 20 3.70 9.55 4.82
CA GLU A 20 4.35 9.22 6.09
C GLU A 20 4.59 7.72 6.22
N SER A 21 3.60 6.89 5.85
CA SER A 21 3.68 5.42 5.93
C SER A 21 4.67 4.82 4.93
N LEU A 22 4.77 5.39 3.72
CA LEU A 22 5.75 4.98 2.72
C LEU A 22 7.15 5.53 3.02
N GLY A 23 7.31 6.30 4.09
CA GLY A 23 8.59 6.85 4.53
C GLY A 23 9.12 7.89 3.57
N ASN A 24 8.40 9.01 3.42
CA ASN A 24 8.84 10.23 2.72
C ASN A 24 9.59 9.92 1.41
N ILE A 25 8.82 9.78 0.32
CA ILE A 25 9.19 9.37 -1.05
C ILE A 25 10.49 10.03 -1.60
N SER A 26 11.02 11.07 -0.96
CA SER A 26 12.38 11.59 -1.17
C SER A 26 13.52 10.55 -1.08
N ALA A 27 13.30 9.38 -0.46
CA ALA A 27 14.22 8.25 -0.60
C ALA A 27 14.04 7.64 -1.99
N ASN A 28 14.76 8.22 -2.96
CA ASN A 28 14.84 7.88 -4.38
C ASN A 28 15.01 6.37 -4.63
N CYS A 29 13.92 5.62 -4.59
CA CYS A 29 13.86 4.22 -5.00
C CYS A 29 13.19 4.16 -6.36
N ASP A 30 14.00 4.34 -7.41
CA ASP A 30 13.62 4.29 -8.83
C ASP A 30 12.75 3.06 -9.13
N GLY A 31 11.43 3.25 -9.13
CA GLY A 31 10.45 2.29 -9.62
C GLY A 31 10.01 1.17 -8.65
N CYS A 32 10.58 1.02 -7.45
CA CYS A 32 10.18 -0.07 -6.55
C CYS A 32 8.82 0.20 -5.86
N MET A 33 8.50 1.46 -5.61
CA MET A 33 7.28 1.86 -4.91
C MET A 33 6.07 2.11 -5.82
N ALA A 34 6.23 2.04 -7.15
CA ALA A 34 5.16 2.36 -8.10
C ALA A 34 3.91 1.49 -7.88
N ARG A 35 4.12 0.18 -7.64
CA ARG A 35 3.02 -0.76 -7.38
C ARG A 35 2.30 -0.51 -6.05
N LEU A 36 3.02 0.01 -5.05
CA LEU A 36 2.44 0.36 -3.75
C LEU A 36 1.71 1.70 -3.81
N ALA A 37 2.23 2.66 -4.57
CA ALA A 37 1.58 3.95 -4.80
C ALA A 37 0.21 3.78 -5.46
N ASP A 38 0.11 2.95 -6.51
CA ASP A 38 -1.15 2.64 -7.18
C ASP A 38 -2.17 1.99 -6.23
N MET A 39 -1.70 1.13 -5.33
CA MET A 39 -2.54 0.44 -4.36
C MET A 39 -3.16 1.42 -3.34
N TYR A 40 -2.38 2.37 -2.82
CA TYR A 40 -2.88 3.38 -1.88
C TYR A 40 -3.66 4.52 -2.55
N GLN A 41 -3.58 4.66 -3.88
CA GLN A 41 -4.32 5.68 -4.61
C GLN A 41 -5.84 5.51 -4.45
N ASP A 42 -6.35 4.27 -4.41
CA ASP A 42 -7.77 3.99 -4.15
C ASP A 42 -8.21 4.46 -2.74
N TYR A 43 -7.32 4.33 -1.75
CA TYR A 43 -7.55 4.87 -0.42
C TYR A 43 -7.53 6.39 -0.42
N ILE A 44 -6.58 7.04 -1.10
CA ILE A 44 -6.51 8.51 -1.22
C ILE A 44 -7.77 9.05 -1.91
N ASP A 45 -8.24 8.38 -2.96
CA ASP A 45 -9.44 8.77 -3.71
C ASP A 45 -10.74 8.49 -2.96
N GLY A 46 -10.74 7.61 -1.96
CA GLY A 46 -11.93 7.26 -1.18
C GLY A 46 -12.77 6.17 -1.80
N LYS A 47 -12.15 5.37 -2.66
CA LYS A 47 -12.79 4.25 -3.35
C LYS A 47 -12.76 2.97 -2.51
N LYS A 48 -11.70 2.76 -1.73
CA LYS A 48 -11.50 1.57 -0.87
C LYS A 48 -10.85 1.93 0.45
N GLU A 49 -11.26 1.28 1.52
CA GLU A 49 -10.61 1.39 2.83
C GLU A 49 -9.23 0.70 2.82
N ILE A 50 -8.30 1.18 3.67
CA ILE A 50 -6.97 0.54 3.85
C ILE A 50 -7.12 -0.96 4.15
N ARG A 51 -8.15 -1.35 4.91
CA ARG A 51 -8.40 -2.75 5.25
C ARG A 51 -8.70 -3.61 4.02
N GLU A 52 -9.48 -3.08 3.08
CA GLU A 52 -9.82 -3.78 1.84
C GLU A 52 -8.59 -3.94 0.95
N ILE A 53 -7.80 -2.87 0.85
CA ILE A 53 -6.52 -2.85 0.15
C ILE A 53 -5.55 -3.89 0.74
N ASN A 54 -5.38 -3.92 2.06
CA ASN A 54 -4.50 -4.87 2.74
C ASN A 54 -4.96 -6.32 2.53
N MET A 55 -6.28 -6.56 2.53
CA MET A 55 -6.84 -7.88 2.27
C MET A 55 -6.58 -8.31 0.82
N GLU A 56 -6.74 -7.41 -0.16
CA GLU A 56 -6.45 -7.71 -1.57
C GLU A 56 -4.96 -7.99 -1.81
N PHE A 57 -4.08 -7.20 -1.20
CA PHE A 57 -2.63 -7.41 -1.27
C PHE A 57 -2.23 -8.74 -0.63
N ASN A 58 -2.75 -9.03 0.55
CA ASN A 58 -2.47 -10.27 1.27
C ASN A 58 -3.05 -11.50 0.54
N ALA A 59 -4.26 -11.41 -0.01
CA ALA A 59 -4.85 -12.49 -0.81
C ALA A 59 -3.98 -12.82 -2.02
N ARG A 60 -3.41 -11.82 -2.70
CA ARG A 60 -2.45 -12.05 -3.80
C ARG A 60 -1.12 -12.65 -3.33
N TYR A 61 -0.70 -12.34 -2.10
CA TYR A 61 0.51 -12.92 -1.50
C TYR A 61 0.29 -14.38 -1.08
N VAL A 62 -0.84 -14.68 -0.45
CA VAL A 62 -1.21 -16.01 0.06
C VAL A 62 -1.69 -16.95 -1.05
N HIS A 63 -2.25 -16.41 -2.13
CA HIS A 63 -2.59 -17.16 -3.34
C HIS A 63 -1.43 -17.19 -4.35
N GLY A 64 -0.25 -16.70 -3.97
CA GLY A 64 0.99 -16.99 -4.67
C GLY A 64 1.31 -18.47 -4.49
N ASP A 65 1.08 -19.24 -5.54
CA ASP A 65 1.38 -20.65 -5.69
C ASP A 65 2.53 -21.14 -4.79
N MET A 66 2.18 -21.92 -3.76
CA MET A 66 3.13 -22.80 -3.06
C MET A 66 3.72 -23.90 -3.98
N ASP A 67 3.36 -23.88 -5.27
CA ASP A 67 3.80 -24.79 -6.33
C ASP A 67 4.41 -24.02 -7.52
N LYS A 68 5.41 -23.17 -7.29
CA LYS A 68 6.52 -23.01 -8.24
C LYS A 68 7.67 -22.21 -7.66
N GLU A 69 8.67 -22.95 -7.20
CA GLU A 69 10.06 -22.79 -7.64
C GLU A 69 10.39 -21.48 -8.35
N GLU A 70 10.64 -20.41 -7.60
CA GLU A 70 11.93 -19.70 -7.66
C GLU A 70 12.02 -18.66 -6.55
N LYS A 71 12.93 -18.97 -5.64
CA LYS A 71 13.53 -18.07 -4.66
C LYS A 71 13.89 -16.73 -5.32
N ARG A 72 13.09 -15.69 -5.08
CA ARG A 72 13.60 -14.32 -5.11
C ARG A 72 13.45 -13.74 -3.72
N SER A 73 14.39 -14.15 -2.88
CA SER A 73 14.66 -13.56 -1.57
C SER A 73 14.75 -12.04 -1.71
N CYS A 74 13.85 -11.31 -1.06
CA CYS A 74 14.21 -9.98 -0.60
C CYS A 74 15.27 -10.18 0.50
N PRO A 75 16.50 -9.65 0.35
CA PRO A 75 17.50 -9.76 1.39
C PRO A 75 17.01 -8.97 2.61
N MET A 76 17.04 -9.61 3.78
CA MET A 76 16.93 -8.94 5.07
C MET A 76 18.19 -8.12 5.33
#